data_AF-A0ABD6P263-F1
#
_entry.id   AF-A0ABD6P263-F1
#
_cell.length_a   1.000
_cell.length_b   1.000
_cell.length_c   1.000
_cell.angle_alpha   90.00
_cell.angle_beta   90.00
_cell.angle_gamma   90.00
#
_symmetry.space_group_name_H-M   'P 1'
#
loop_
_entity.id
_entity.type
_entity.pdbx_description
1 polymer ?
#
loop_
_entity_poly.entity_id
_entity_poly.type
_entity_poly.pdbx_seq_one_letter_code
_entity_poly.pdbx_strand_id
1 'polypeptide(L)'
;MAWLPFSIAEAALGDDPGGPDLARAWPYLLDRLRDAAELVKSDPANRNRADLAAGIRHLLVLLAAGIDEVLRFDPDPILRVQRTSTDDVLTWGMECPDCIYTRAVLRGGERYRLFGNRGTARYVGLQTMDGMAATANELVDELEVDADGNFEVVLSASERAGNWMRIAGEHPTLTVRHFFYDWDNEVASSLRIERLGEPVEATRPPLDAGRALTRQLVALGDFVRDNLSFFLQFGAAAPANGFLPPIDRTDMGAAAENRPVIGRWELRAGEALIVEVEPPEGIYWSFSVGNPWWETIHYGRHQSSLNAHQAAVDSDGLVRVVLCAEDPGIANWLDTAGHSNGPVILRCVRTTTAPTPRARVVPSEDIRAELPSDTAEVTAEQRASILAARRRAVHERFGR
;
A
#
# COMPACT_ATOMS: atom_id res chain seq x y z
N MET A 1 -6.20 -15.17 9.46
CA MET A 1 -5.34 -15.19 8.26
C MET A 1 -4.03 -14.51 8.66
N ALA A 2 -2.91 -15.22 8.68
CA ALA A 2 -1.64 -14.72 9.26
C ALA A 2 -0.85 -13.76 8.35
N TRP A 3 -1.34 -13.46 7.14
CA TRP A 3 -0.56 -12.77 6.11
C TRP A 3 -0.49 -11.25 6.27
N LEU A 4 -1.23 -10.63 7.20
CA LEU A 4 -1.14 -9.19 7.47
C LEU A 4 -0.26 -8.89 8.68
N PRO A 5 0.49 -7.77 8.70
CA PRO A 5 1.33 -7.43 9.85
C PRO A 5 0.53 -7.32 11.16
N PHE A 6 -0.69 -6.79 11.09
CA PHE A 6 -1.56 -6.62 12.27
C PHE A 6 -1.90 -7.93 12.99
N SER A 7 -1.90 -9.09 12.30
CA SER A 7 -2.17 -10.37 12.98
C SER A 7 -1.12 -10.72 14.05
N ILE A 8 0.08 -10.10 13.97
CA ILE A 8 1.12 -10.22 15.00
C ILE A 8 0.68 -9.51 16.29
N ALA A 9 0.10 -8.32 16.17
CA ALA A 9 -0.44 -7.57 17.30
C ALA A 9 -1.67 -8.28 17.92
N GLU A 10 -2.56 -8.83 17.09
CA GLU A 10 -3.71 -9.63 17.57
C GLU A 10 -3.27 -10.89 18.31
N ALA A 11 -2.21 -11.58 17.83
CA ALA A 11 -1.71 -12.79 18.45
C ALA A 11 -1.25 -12.56 19.90
N ALA A 12 -0.77 -11.36 20.23
CA ALA A 12 -0.39 -11.00 21.59
C ALA A 12 -1.61 -10.96 22.56
N LEU A 13 -2.80 -10.65 22.03
CA LEU A 13 -4.03 -10.42 22.79
C LEU A 13 -4.89 -11.69 22.99
N GLY A 14 -4.62 -12.78 22.28
CA GLY A 14 -5.44 -14.00 22.37
C GLY A 14 -5.36 -14.73 23.72
N ASP A 15 -6.29 -15.65 24.00
CA ASP A 15 -6.34 -16.39 25.28
C ASP A 15 -5.93 -17.87 25.19
N ASP A 16 -5.50 -18.36 24.02
CA ASP A 16 -5.20 -19.78 23.81
C ASP A 16 -4.01 -20.28 24.67
N PRO A 17 -4.21 -21.23 25.60
CA PRO A 17 -3.15 -21.79 26.45
C PRO A 17 -2.26 -22.82 25.73
N GLY A 18 -2.54 -23.23 24.49
CA GLY A 18 -1.88 -24.33 23.77
C GLY A 18 -0.61 -23.99 22.98
N GLY A 19 -0.05 -22.79 23.10
CA GLY A 19 1.11 -22.34 22.31
C GLY A 19 2.44 -23.01 22.67
N PRO A 20 3.45 -22.96 21.78
CA PRO A 20 4.81 -23.38 22.13
C PRO A 20 5.34 -22.57 23.32
N ASP A 21 6.23 -23.15 24.11
CA ASP A 21 6.96 -22.39 25.14
C ASP A 21 7.92 -21.38 24.47
N LEU A 22 8.28 -20.30 25.17
CA LEU A 22 9.16 -19.22 24.68
C LEU A 22 10.47 -19.77 24.11
N ALA A 23 11.02 -20.83 24.72
CA ALA A 23 12.22 -21.52 24.25
C ALA A 23 12.10 -22.12 22.83
N ARG A 24 10.87 -22.41 22.38
CA ARG A 24 10.57 -22.96 21.04
C ARG A 24 10.12 -21.90 20.03
N ALA A 25 9.67 -20.74 20.50
CA ALA A 25 9.17 -19.67 19.62
C ALA A 25 10.26 -19.12 18.68
N TRP A 26 11.48 -18.94 19.19
CA TRP A 26 12.59 -18.49 18.36
C TRP A 26 13.06 -19.52 17.32
N PRO A 27 13.30 -20.80 17.67
CA PRO A 27 13.52 -21.85 16.66
C PRO A 27 12.42 -21.93 15.60
N TYR A 28 11.15 -21.81 16.00
CA TYR A 28 10.03 -21.80 15.08
C TYR A 28 10.12 -20.66 14.05
N LEU A 29 10.37 -19.43 14.50
CA LEU A 29 10.61 -18.29 13.61
C LEU A 29 11.73 -18.60 12.61
N LEU A 30 12.87 -19.11 13.06
CA LEU A 30 14.00 -19.43 12.17
C LEU A 30 13.64 -20.49 11.11
N ASP A 31 12.86 -21.51 11.48
CA ASP A 31 12.41 -22.52 10.53
C ASP A 31 11.45 -21.92 9.48
N ARG A 32 10.52 -21.05 9.88
CA ARG A 32 9.63 -20.35 8.93
C ARG A 32 10.38 -19.41 7.98
N LEU A 33 11.43 -18.75 8.45
CA LEU A 33 12.30 -17.94 7.60
C LEU A 33 13.09 -18.79 6.60
N ARG A 34 13.51 -20.01 6.99
CA ARG A 34 14.12 -20.96 6.07
C ARG A 34 13.13 -21.38 4.99
N ASP A 35 11.91 -21.73 5.36
CA ASP A 35 10.84 -22.09 4.41
C ASP A 35 10.55 -20.97 3.41
N ALA A 36 10.46 -19.72 3.88
CA ALA A 36 10.22 -18.56 3.02
C ALA A 36 11.38 -18.32 2.04
N ALA A 37 12.63 -18.52 2.46
CA ALA A 37 13.79 -18.42 1.58
C ALA A 37 13.82 -19.52 0.50
N GLU A 38 13.42 -20.75 0.83
CA GLU A 38 13.29 -21.82 -0.17
C GLU A 38 12.12 -21.56 -1.14
N LEU A 39 11.02 -20.97 -0.68
CA LEU A 39 9.93 -20.52 -1.56
C LEU A 39 10.42 -19.49 -2.58
N VAL A 40 11.14 -18.44 -2.15
CA VAL A 40 11.73 -17.45 -3.08
C VAL A 40 12.63 -18.10 -4.15
N LYS A 41 13.43 -19.10 -3.77
CA LYS A 41 14.34 -19.79 -4.71
C LYS A 41 13.60 -20.65 -5.72
N SER A 42 12.52 -21.30 -5.29
CA SER A 42 11.83 -22.32 -6.08
C SER A 42 10.64 -21.78 -6.89
N ASP A 43 10.12 -20.61 -6.53
CA ASP A 43 8.93 -20.06 -7.18
C ASP A 43 9.20 -19.61 -8.65
N PRO A 44 8.30 -19.91 -9.60
CA PRO A 44 8.44 -19.51 -11.01
C PRO A 44 8.50 -18.00 -11.28
N ALA A 45 8.11 -17.17 -10.31
CA ALA A 45 8.27 -15.72 -10.37
C ALA A 45 9.75 -15.29 -10.39
N ASN A 46 10.64 -16.12 -9.83
CA ASN A 46 12.09 -15.91 -9.88
C ASN A 46 12.67 -16.43 -11.20
N ARG A 47 12.98 -15.52 -12.13
CA ARG A 47 13.48 -15.89 -13.47
C ARG A 47 14.92 -15.50 -13.74
N ASN A 48 15.48 -14.62 -12.91
CA ASN A 48 16.84 -14.10 -13.09
C ASN A 48 17.47 -13.70 -11.75
N ARG A 49 18.72 -13.23 -11.81
CA ARG A 49 19.48 -12.82 -10.61
C ARG A 49 18.90 -11.61 -9.89
N ALA A 50 18.29 -10.67 -10.62
CA ALA A 50 17.67 -9.48 -10.04
C ALA A 50 16.38 -9.85 -9.28
N ASP A 51 15.58 -10.75 -9.86
CA ASP A 51 14.37 -11.28 -9.24
C ASP A 51 14.74 -12.04 -7.96
N LEU A 52 15.70 -12.97 -8.00
CA LEU A 52 16.17 -13.67 -6.80
C LEU A 52 16.65 -12.70 -5.69
N ALA A 53 17.48 -11.71 -6.05
CA ALA A 53 17.99 -10.74 -5.10
C ALA A 53 16.86 -9.92 -4.46
N ALA A 54 15.88 -9.49 -5.26
CA ALA A 54 14.71 -8.78 -4.76
C ALA A 54 13.86 -9.66 -3.84
N GLY A 55 13.73 -10.95 -4.10
CA GLY A 55 12.93 -11.85 -3.26
C GLY A 55 13.56 -12.08 -1.89
N ILE A 56 14.88 -12.27 -1.85
CA ILE A 56 15.60 -12.37 -0.58
C ILE A 56 15.54 -11.04 0.18
N ARG A 57 15.63 -9.90 -0.52
CA ARG A 57 15.43 -8.58 0.10
C ARG A 57 14.01 -8.40 0.63
N HIS A 58 13.00 -8.90 -0.08
CA HIS A 58 11.60 -8.81 0.34
C HIS A 58 11.36 -9.51 1.68
N LEU A 59 12.05 -10.63 1.95
CA LEU A 59 11.99 -11.27 3.28
C LEU A 59 12.47 -10.33 4.40
N LEU A 60 13.46 -9.47 4.13
CA LEU A 60 13.91 -8.46 5.09
C LEU A 60 12.88 -7.35 5.29
N VAL A 61 12.14 -6.99 4.22
CA VAL A 61 11.04 -6.02 4.32
C VAL A 61 9.91 -6.56 5.19
N LEU A 62 9.48 -7.81 4.96
CA LEU A 62 8.47 -8.46 5.79
C LEU A 62 8.95 -8.59 7.24
N LEU A 63 10.19 -9.01 7.46
CA LEU A 63 10.77 -9.05 8.80
C LEU A 63 10.77 -7.69 9.49
N ALA A 64 11.17 -6.63 8.80
CA ALA A 64 11.20 -5.28 9.37
C ALA A 64 9.78 -4.79 9.73
N ALA A 65 8.81 -4.98 8.84
CA ALA A 65 7.41 -4.63 9.10
C ALA A 65 6.84 -5.43 10.29
N GLY A 66 7.11 -6.74 10.35
CA GLY A 66 6.63 -7.59 11.42
C GLY A 66 7.30 -7.33 12.77
N ILE A 67 8.62 -7.10 12.79
CA ILE A 67 9.37 -6.73 14.00
C ILE A 67 8.87 -5.38 14.53
N ASP A 68 8.56 -4.41 13.66
CA ASP A 68 7.97 -3.13 14.09
C ASP A 68 6.64 -3.36 14.83
N GLU A 69 5.77 -4.26 14.36
CA GLU A 69 4.54 -4.64 15.07
C GLU A 69 4.82 -5.33 16.41
N VAL A 70 5.78 -6.25 16.48
CA VAL A 70 6.17 -6.91 17.74
C VAL A 70 6.62 -5.86 18.78
N LEU A 71 7.51 -4.95 18.38
CA LEU A 71 8.17 -4.02 19.29
C LEU A 71 7.30 -2.81 19.67
N ARG A 72 6.37 -2.39 18.80
CA ARG A 72 5.46 -1.26 19.08
C ARG A 72 4.14 -1.68 19.71
N PHE A 73 3.87 -2.99 19.78
CA PHE A 73 2.68 -3.48 20.44
C PHE A 73 2.67 -3.05 21.92
N ASP A 74 1.60 -2.39 22.31
CA ASP A 74 1.30 -2.01 23.68
C ASP A 74 -0.21 -2.15 23.89
N PRO A 75 -0.69 -2.88 24.91
CA PRO A 75 -2.11 -2.94 25.25
C PRO A 75 -2.69 -1.60 25.73
N ASP A 76 -1.83 -0.65 26.11
CA ASP A 76 -2.15 0.72 26.46
C ASP A 76 -1.28 1.74 25.68
N PRO A 77 -1.47 1.85 24.35
CA PRO A 77 -0.60 2.66 23.51
C PRO A 77 -0.84 4.15 23.79
N ILE A 78 0.24 4.94 23.72
CA ILE A 78 0.14 6.41 23.69
C ILE A 78 -0.71 6.80 22.48
N LEU A 79 -1.91 7.33 22.75
CA LEU A 79 -2.89 7.70 21.75
C LEU A 79 -2.35 8.81 20.84
N ARG A 80 -2.11 8.48 19.58
CA ARG A 80 -1.67 9.40 18.53
C ARG A 80 -1.98 8.84 17.15
N VAL A 81 -2.10 9.74 16.17
CA VAL A 81 -2.01 9.36 14.76
C VAL A 81 -0.53 9.35 14.37
N GLN A 82 -0.04 8.24 13.84
CA GLN A 82 1.36 8.05 13.48
C GLN A 82 1.51 7.34 12.14
N ARG A 83 2.65 7.50 11.47
CA ARG A 83 2.96 6.72 10.27
C ARG A 83 2.96 5.23 10.56
N THR A 84 2.51 4.43 9.58
CA THR A 84 2.70 2.98 9.61
C THR A 84 4.16 2.64 9.31
N SER A 85 4.51 1.36 9.38
CA SER A 85 5.83 0.88 8.95
C SER A 85 6.04 0.99 7.44
N THR A 86 4.97 1.11 6.65
CA THR A 86 5.04 1.26 5.18
C THR A 86 5.59 2.63 4.79
N ASP A 87 6.72 2.62 4.07
CA ASP A 87 7.38 3.80 3.51
C ASP A 87 8.00 3.49 2.13
N ASP A 88 8.97 4.29 1.67
CA ASP A 88 9.65 4.11 0.38
C ASP A 88 10.62 2.93 0.33
N VAL A 89 10.90 2.28 1.48
CA VAL A 89 11.79 1.12 1.60
C VAL A 89 11.04 -0.13 2.03
N LEU A 90 10.11 0.01 2.98
CA LEU A 90 9.30 -1.07 3.54
C LEU A 90 7.97 -1.20 2.78
N THR A 91 8.08 -1.60 1.53
CA THR A 91 6.98 -1.74 0.56
C THR A 91 6.54 -3.19 0.44
N TRP A 92 5.23 -3.45 0.46
CA TRP A 92 4.68 -4.80 0.30
C TRP A 92 3.21 -4.72 -0.11
N GLY A 93 2.77 -5.73 -0.86
CA GLY A 93 1.38 -5.82 -1.31
C GLY A 93 0.96 -4.71 -2.27
N MET A 94 1.91 -4.14 -3.01
CA MET A 94 1.67 -3.01 -3.92
C MET A 94 0.98 -1.85 -3.21
N GLU A 95 1.62 -1.30 -2.19
CA GLU A 95 1.22 -0.01 -1.63
C GLU A 95 1.22 1.09 -2.71
N CYS A 96 0.52 2.20 -2.47
CA CYS A 96 0.46 3.27 -3.45
C CYS A 96 1.64 4.24 -3.28
N PRO A 97 2.50 4.45 -4.31
CA PRO A 97 3.59 5.44 -4.28
C PRO A 97 3.16 6.86 -3.91
N ASP A 98 1.94 7.17 -4.33
CA ASP A 98 1.27 8.44 -4.09
C ASP A 98 0.66 8.56 -2.70
N CYS A 99 0.80 7.57 -1.81
CA CYS A 99 0.11 7.56 -0.53
C CYS A 99 1.06 7.62 0.67
N ILE A 100 0.73 8.45 1.66
CA ILE A 100 1.26 8.33 3.03
C ILE A 100 0.20 7.62 3.87
N TYR A 101 0.60 6.59 4.60
CA TYR A 101 -0.27 5.81 5.47
C TYR A 101 -0.01 6.17 6.92
N THR A 102 -1.06 6.57 7.64
CA THR A 102 -1.00 6.79 9.08
C THR A 102 -2.08 5.97 9.79
N ARG A 103 -1.89 5.71 11.07
CA ARG A 103 -2.82 4.95 11.91
C ARG A 103 -2.87 5.44 13.35
N ALA A 104 -3.96 5.13 14.03
CA ALA A 104 -4.10 5.18 15.48
C ALA A 104 -4.77 3.90 15.98
N VAL A 105 -4.18 3.26 17.00
CA VAL A 105 -4.78 2.11 17.68
C VAL A 105 -5.73 2.64 18.75
N LEU A 106 -6.96 2.14 18.76
CA LEU A 106 -8.05 2.59 19.63
C LEU A 106 -8.49 1.45 20.56
N ARG A 107 -9.36 1.77 21.52
CA ARG A 107 -10.02 0.81 22.39
C ARG A 107 -11.50 0.73 22.06
N GLY A 108 -12.01 -0.50 22.04
CA GLY A 108 -13.45 -0.76 21.94
C GLY A 108 -14.21 -0.15 23.12
N GLY A 109 -15.45 0.29 22.87
CA GLY A 109 -16.32 0.87 23.90
C GLY A 109 -15.99 2.32 24.31
N GLU A 110 -14.83 2.83 23.93
CA GLU A 110 -14.43 4.21 24.19
C GLU A 110 -14.95 5.19 23.12
N ARG A 111 -14.73 6.49 23.35
CA ARG A 111 -15.07 7.55 22.39
C ARG A 111 -13.87 8.44 22.17
N TYR A 112 -13.70 8.91 20.94
CA TYR A 112 -12.58 9.74 20.54
C TYR A 112 -13.01 10.92 19.70
N ARG A 113 -12.17 11.95 19.66
CA ARG A 113 -12.26 13.06 18.71
C ARG A 113 -10.97 13.07 17.91
N LEU A 114 -11.10 12.90 16.60
CA LEU A 114 -10.03 13.15 15.63
C LEU A 114 -10.23 14.57 15.10
N PHE A 115 -9.19 15.39 15.11
CA PHE A 115 -9.27 16.77 14.67
C PHE A 115 -7.95 17.26 14.09
N GLY A 116 -8.03 18.31 13.28
CA GLY A 116 -6.85 18.94 12.69
C GLY A 116 -7.20 19.68 11.42
N ASN A 117 -6.27 19.73 10.47
CA ASN A 117 -6.42 20.47 9.23
C ASN A 117 -6.34 19.53 8.01
N ARG A 118 -7.23 19.74 7.03
CA ARG A 118 -7.37 18.96 5.80
C ARG A 118 -6.10 18.90 4.95
N GLY A 119 -5.22 19.89 5.05
CA GLY A 119 -4.07 20.03 4.15
C GLY A 119 -4.51 20.20 2.70
N THR A 120 -3.63 19.87 1.75
CA THR A 120 -3.88 20.04 0.31
C THR A 120 -3.69 18.75 -0.50
N ALA A 121 -3.38 17.62 0.16
CA ALA A 121 -3.35 16.30 -0.48
C ALA A 121 -4.62 16.07 -1.31
N ARG A 122 -4.47 15.49 -2.51
CA ARG A 122 -5.57 15.24 -3.45
C ARG A 122 -6.83 14.70 -2.79
N TYR A 123 -6.70 13.72 -1.91
CA TYR A 123 -7.75 13.36 -0.95
C TYR A 123 -7.18 12.75 0.33
N VAL A 124 -7.95 12.83 1.42
CA VAL A 124 -7.63 12.20 2.70
C VAL A 124 -8.77 11.26 3.07
N GLY A 125 -8.50 9.96 3.00
CA GLY A 125 -9.45 8.91 3.37
C GLY A 125 -9.27 8.50 4.83
N LEU A 126 -10.37 8.43 5.56
CA LEU A 126 -10.48 7.93 6.93
C LEU A 126 -11.16 6.56 6.90
N GLN A 127 -10.56 5.56 7.55
CA GLN A 127 -11.12 4.22 7.64
C GLN A 127 -10.99 3.69 9.05
N THR A 128 -12.10 3.27 9.67
CA THR A 128 -12.07 2.55 10.94
C THR A 128 -12.18 1.06 10.66
N MET A 129 -11.37 0.25 11.34
CA MET A 129 -11.26 -1.19 11.10
C MET A 129 -11.39 -1.97 12.41
N ASP A 130 -11.96 -3.16 12.31
CA ASP A 130 -11.93 -4.21 13.33
C ASP A 130 -11.29 -5.46 12.71
N GLY A 131 -10.07 -5.79 13.12
CA GLY A 131 -9.26 -6.74 12.37
C GLY A 131 -8.99 -6.24 10.95
N MET A 132 -9.31 -7.07 9.97
CA MET A 132 -9.24 -6.75 8.55
C MET A 132 -10.48 -6.02 8.02
N ALA A 133 -11.59 -6.08 8.75
CA ALA A 133 -12.87 -5.60 8.25
C ALA A 133 -12.96 -4.10 8.43
N ALA A 134 -13.22 -3.38 7.33
CA ALA A 134 -13.63 -1.99 7.41
C ALA A 134 -15.00 -1.87 8.10
N THR A 135 -15.10 -0.98 9.08
CA THR A 135 -16.32 -0.73 9.86
C THR A 135 -16.97 0.60 9.49
N ALA A 136 -16.18 1.60 9.08
CA ALA A 136 -16.65 2.82 8.42
C ALA A 136 -15.54 3.37 7.50
N ASN A 137 -15.94 4.14 6.48
CA ASN A 137 -15.05 4.84 5.55
C ASN A 137 -15.65 6.22 5.26
N GLU A 138 -14.83 7.27 5.31
CA GLU A 138 -15.22 8.65 4.99
C GLU A 138 -14.05 9.37 4.30
N LEU A 139 -14.34 10.39 3.50
CA LEU A 139 -13.35 11.39 3.12
C LEU A 139 -13.42 12.58 4.06
N VAL A 140 -12.28 13.22 4.35
CA VAL A 140 -12.32 14.50 5.07
C VAL A 140 -13.13 15.55 4.30
N ASP A 141 -13.15 15.47 2.97
CA ASP A 141 -13.95 16.36 2.10
C ASP A 141 -15.47 16.07 2.15
N GLU A 142 -15.88 14.94 2.72
CA GLU A 142 -17.30 14.59 2.97
C GLU A 142 -17.76 15.07 4.36
N LEU A 143 -16.84 15.55 5.21
CA LEU A 143 -17.13 16.10 6.53
C LEU A 143 -17.47 17.59 6.48
N GLU A 144 -18.09 18.10 7.53
CA GLU A 144 -18.15 19.54 7.79
C GLU A 144 -16.74 20.06 8.11
N VAL A 145 -16.22 20.94 7.25
CA VAL A 145 -14.90 21.57 7.35
C VAL A 145 -15.09 23.08 7.37
N ASP A 146 -14.37 23.78 8.24
CA ASP A 146 -14.40 25.25 8.30
C ASP A 146 -13.65 25.91 7.12
N ALA A 147 -13.75 27.24 7.02
CA ALA A 147 -13.12 28.00 5.94
C ALA A 147 -11.58 27.95 5.94
N ASP A 148 -10.96 27.62 7.08
CA ASP A 148 -9.51 27.49 7.24
C ASP A 148 -9.06 26.04 6.98
N GLY A 149 -9.99 25.14 6.63
CA GLY A 149 -9.71 23.72 6.38
C GLY A 149 -9.63 22.88 7.65
N ASN A 150 -10.07 23.39 8.81
CA ASN A 150 -10.08 22.61 10.04
C ASN A 150 -11.35 21.78 10.14
N PHE A 151 -11.19 20.59 10.72
CA PHE A 151 -12.29 19.67 10.92
C PHE A 151 -12.14 18.93 12.25
N GLU A 152 -13.26 18.38 12.71
CA GLU A 152 -13.30 17.40 13.77
C GLU A 152 -14.30 16.30 13.41
N VAL A 153 -14.04 15.08 13.90
CA VAL A 153 -14.95 13.94 13.76
C VAL A 153 -14.93 13.12 15.04
N VAL A 154 -16.12 12.75 15.51
CA VAL A 154 -16.28 11.88 16.68
C VAL A 154 -16.21 10.43 16.23
N LEU A 155 -15.34 9.66 16.86
CA LEU A 155 -15.24 8.21 16.67
C LEU A 155 -15.92 7.50 17.85
N SER A 156 -17.04 6.81 17.62
CA SER A 156 -17.79 6.12 18.67
C SER A 156 -18.64 4.96 18.15
N ALA A 157 -18.98 4.01 19.02
CA ALA A 157 -19.88 2.91 18.67
C ALA A 157 -21.31 3.37 18.38
N SER A 158 -21.80 4.38 19.12
CA SER A 158 -23.13 4.97 18.94
C SER A 158 -23.09 6.19 18.04
N GLU A 159 -24.09 6.30 17.17
CA GLU A 159 -24.30 7.42 16.25
C GLU A 159 -24.49 8.75 16.99
N ARG A 160 -23.99 9.83 16.37
CA ARG A 160 -24.12 11.20 16.88
C ARG A 160 -24.38 12.17 15.72
N ALA A 161 -24.96 13.31 16.04
CA ALA A 161 -25.12 14.41 15.10
C ALA A 161 -23.77 15.05 14.73
N GLY A 162 -23.72 15.64 13.52
CA GLY A 162 -22.50 16.22 12.95
C GLY A 162 -21.55 15.15 12.41
N ASN A 163 -20.28 15.51 12.27
CA ASN A 163 -19.23 14.59 11.81
C ASN A 163 -19.05 13.42 12.77
N TRP A 164 -19.45 12.23 12.34
CA TRP A 164 -19.34 11.00 13.13
C TRP A 164 -18.87 9.83 12.28
N MET A 165 -18.00 8.99 12.85
CA MET A 165 -17.62 7.71 12.28
C MET A 165 -17.76 6.59 13.31
N ARG A 166 -18.29 5.46 12.86
CA ARG A 166 -18.42 4.27 13.69
C ARG A 166 -17.06 3.65 13.99
N ILE A 167 -16.86 3.26 15.24
CA ILE A 167 -15.84 2.26 15.63
C ILE A 167 -16.54 1.02 16.18
N ALA A 168 -15.98 -0.15 15.92
CA ALA A 168 -16.50 -1.43 16.40
C ALA A 168 -15.33 -2.37 16.78
N GLY A 169 -15.65 -3.44 17.50
CA GLY A 169 -14.65 -4.40 17.97
C GLY A 169 -13.99 -4.01 19.29
N GLU A 170 -13.19 -4.92 19.82
CA GLU A 170 -12.45 -4.72 21.08
C GLU A 170 -11.16 -3.89 20.87
N HIS A 171 -10.57 -4.00 19.68
CA HIS A 171 -9.29 -3.37 19.31
C HIS A 171 -9.38 -2.63 17.96
N PRO A 172 -10.27 -1.62 17.83
CA PRO A 172 -10.41 -0.88 16.59
C PRO A 172 -9.13 -0.14 16.21
N THR A 173 -8.88 -0.02 14.91
CA THR A 173 -7.81 0.83 14.37
C THR A 173 -8.41 1.89 13.45
N LEU A 174 -7.96 3.14 13.60
CA LEU A 174 -8.15 4.17 12.59
C LEU A 174 -6.97 4.12 11.63
N THR A 175 -7.23 3.93 10.34
CA THR A 175 -6.27 4.07 9.24
C THR A 175 -6.60 5.33 8.46
N VAL A 176 -5.60 6.14 8.17
CA VAL A 176 -5.72 7.34 7.33
C VAL A 176 -4.78 7.23 6.15
N ARG A 177 -5.32 7.53 4.96
CA ARG A 177 -4.57 7.49 3.70
C ARG A 177 -4.58 8.89 3.08
N HIS A 178 -3.40 9.46 2.94
CA HIS A 178 -3.20 10.76 2.30
C HIS A 178 -2.68 10.50 0.89
N PHE A 179 -3.52 10.71 -0.12
CA PHE A 179 -3.14 10.51 -1.52
C PHE A 179 -2.73 11.82 -2.17
N PHE A 180 -1.63 11.77 -2.93
CA PHE A 180 -1.01 12.93 -3.53
C PHE A 180 -0.97 12.81 -5.05
N TYR A 181 -1.36 13.86 -5.76
CA TYR A 181 -1.13 13.97 -7.20
C TYR A 181 0.17 14.70 -7.49
N ASP A 182 0.30 15.90 -6.94
CA ASP A 182 1.50 16.71 -7.02
C ASP A 182 2.35 16.49 -5.77
N TRP A 183 3.39 15.65 -5.89
CA TRP A 183 4.25 15.31 -4.78
C TRP A 183 5.12 16.47 -4.27
N ASP A 184 5.31 17.51 -5.09
CA ASP A 184 6.18 18.64 -4.76
C ASP A 184 5.42 19.74 -4.00
N ASN A 185 4.11 19.90 -4.24
CA ASN A 185 3.34 21.04 -3.73
C ASN A 185 2.17 20.68 -2.79
N GLU A 186 1.70 19.44 -2.79
CA GLU A 186 0.61 19.02 -1.91
C GLU A 186 1.10 18.67 -0.50
N VAL A 187 0.31 19.06 0.50
CA VAL A 187 0.63 18.94 1.93
C VAL A 187 -0.34 17.96 2.59
N ALA A 188 0.20 17.00 3.34
CA ALA A 188 -0.60 16.04 4.11
C ALA A 188 -1.52 16.76 5.12
N SER A 189 -2.66 16.15 5.47
CA SER A 189 -3.43 16.63 6.62
C SER A 189 -2.64 16.52 7.92
N SER A 190 -2.90 17.45 8.83
CA SER A 190 -2.40 17.38 10.20
C SER A 190 -3.48 16.79 11.09
N LEU A 191 -3.13 15.79 11.90
CA LEU A 191 -4.11 15.01 12.67
C LEU A 191 -3.69 14.86 14.12
N ARG A 192 -4.64 15.11 15.01
CA ARG A 192 -4.56 14.84 16.44
C ARG A 192 -5.78 14.05 16.85
N ILE A 193 -5.60 13.21 17.87
CA ILE A 193 -6.67 12.38 18.40
C ILE A 193 -6.64 12.45 19.91
N GLU A 194 -7.81 12.64 20.50
CA GLU A 194 -7.99 12.66 21.96
C GLU A 194 -9.15 11.75 22.35
N ARG A 195 -9.06 11.17 23.55
CA ARG A 195 -10.15 10.39 24.14
C ARG A 195 -11.17 11.35 24.75
N LEU A 196 -12.46 11.08 24.55
CA LEU A 196 -13.57 11.83 25.12
C LEU A 196 -14.11 11.15 26.38
N GLY A 197 -14.36 11.94 27.44
CA GLY A 197 -14.92 11.48 28.72
C GLY A 197 -13.92 11.53 29.87
N GLU A 198 -14.36 11.10 31.06
CA GLU A 198 -13.51 11.08 32.25
C GLU A 198 -12.31 10.15 32.08
N PRO A 199 -11.12 10.48 32.64
CA PRO A 199 -9.96 9.59 32.60
C PRO A 199 -10.33 8.19 33.11
N VAL A 200 -10.06 7.17 32.30
CA VAL A 200 -10.24 5.78 32.74
C VAL A 200 -8.92 5.31 33.31
N GLU A 201 -8.92 4.90 34.59
CA GLU A 201 -7.77 4.20 35.16
C GLU A 201 -7.45 2.96 34.31
N ALA A 202 -6.17 2.67 34.10
CA ALA A 202 -5.73 1.45 33.44
C ALA A 202 -6.12 0.23 34.31
N THR A 203 -7.32 -0.30 34.11
CA THR A 203 -7.90 -1.40 34.90
C THR A 203 -7.60 -2.78 34.31
N ARG A 204 -6.82 -2.87 33.22
CA ARG A 204 -6.48 -4.15 32.62
C ARG A 204 -5.44 -4.90 33.47
N PRO A 205 -5.63 -6.20 33.73
CA PRO A 205 -4.59 -7.01 34.32
C PRO A 205 -3.35 -7.00 33.42
N PRO A 206 -2.14 -6.98 33.98
CA PRO A 206 -0.92 -6.98 33.19
C PRO A 206 -0.87 -8.22 32.29
N LEU A 207 -0.59 -8.01 31.00
CA LEU A 207 -0.32 -9.08 30.05
C LEU A 207 0.92 -9.86 30.50
N ASP A 208 0.86 -11.18 30.43
CA ASP A 208 2.05 -12.03 30.58
C ASP A 208 2.99 -11.77 29.40
N ALA A 209 4.04 -11.00 29.64
CA ALA A 209 5.01 -10.59 28.62
C ALA A 209 5.70 -11.78 27.94
N GLY A 210 5.95 -12.87 28.67
CA GLY A 210 6.55 -14.08 28.11
C GLY A 210 5.60 -14.77 27.13
N ARG A 211 4.32 -14.87 27.49
CA ARG A 211 3.28 -15.42 26.63
C ARG A 211 3.02 -14.54 25.40
N ALA A 212 2.92 -13.22 25.58
CA ALA A 212 2.71 -12.28 24.48
C ALA A 212 3.85 -12.36 23.45
N LEU A 213 5.10 -12.29 23.92
CA LEU A 213 6.27 -12.38 23.05
C LEU A 213 6.34 -13.72 22.31
N THR A 214 6.06 -14.83 23.01
CA THR A 214 6.03 -16.17 22.39
C THR A 214 5.08 -16.20 21.20
N ARG A 215 3.84 -15.72 21.37
CA ARG A 215 2.83 -15.72 20.31
C ARG A 215 3.19 -14.78 19.17
N GLN A 216 3.73 -13.61 19.49
CA GLN A 216 4.21 -12.65 18.50
C GLN A 216 5.34 -13.22 17.64
N LEU A 217 6.28 -13.97 18.22
CA LEU A 217 7.36 -14.62 17.46
C LEU A 217 6.85 -15.72 16.52
N VAL A 218 5.87 -16.52 16.97
CA VAL A 218 5.20 -17.51 16.12
C VAL A 218 4.46 -16.81 14.97
N ALA A 219 3.64 -15.81 15.30
CA ALA A 219 2.88 -15.03 14.33
C ALA A 219 3.79 -14.28 13.34
N LEU A 220 4.96 -13.81 13.77
CA LEU A 220 5.97 -13.19 12.89
C LEU A 220 6.50 -14.19 11.85
N GLY A 221 6.82 -15.41 12.29
CA GLY A 221 7.26 -16.46 11.38
C GLY A 221 6.19 -16.84 10.36
N ASP A 222 4.95 -16.98 10.82
CA ASP A 222 3.80 -17.25 9.94
C ASP A 222 3.52 -16.10 8.99
N PHE A 223 3.56 -14.86 9.47
CA PHE A 223 3.38 -13.67 8.66
C PHE A 223 4.35 -13.62 7.49
N VAL A 224 5.66 -13.79 7.73
CA VAL A 224 6.66 -13.71 6.65
C VAL A 224 6.38 -14.75 5.56
N ARG A 225 6.09 -16.00 5.96
CA ARG A 225 5.86 -17.09 4.99
C ARG A 225 4.51 -16.93 4.28
N ASP A 226 3.45 -16.64 5.02
CA ASP A 226 2.08 -16.64 4.50
C ASP A 226 1.77 -15.37 3.70
N ASN A 227 2.38 -14.22 4.04
CA ASN A 227 2.35 -13.02 3.21
C ASN A 227 2.98 -13.26 1.83
N LEU A 228 4.20 -13.79 1.81
CA LEU A 228 4.89 -14.14 0.57
C LEU A 228 4.04 -15.09 -0.28
N SER A 229 3.55 -16.18 0.33
CA SER A 229 2.73 -17.17 -0.37
C SER A 229 1.43 -16.59 -0.90
N PHE A 230 0.77 -15.74 -0.10
CA PHE A 230 -0.47 -15.08 -0.49
C PHE A 230 -0.28 -14.22 -1.74
N PHE A 231 0.72 -13.33 -1.75
CA PHE A 231 0.92 -12.41 -2.87
C PHE A 231 1.40 -13.10 -4.15
N LEU A 232 2.21 -14.17 -4.03
CA LEU A 232 2.58 -15.00 -5.19
C LEU A 232 1.34 -15.65 -5.82
N GLN A 233 0.45 -16.23 -5.00
CA GLN A 233 -0.80 -16.83 -5.49
C GLN A 233 -1.74 -15.77 -6.08
N PHE A 234 -1.87 -14.63 -5.40
CA PHE A 234 -2.71 -13.53 -5.86
C PHE A 234 -2.24 -12.97 -7.19
N GLY A 235 -0.93 -12.77 -7.37
CA GLY A 235 -0.36 -12.29 -8.63
C GLY A 235 -0.39 -13.27 -9.78
N ALA A 236 -0.49 -14.56 -9.50
CA ALA A 236 -0.68 -15.57 -10.55
C ALA A 236 -2.08 -15.55 -11.18
N ALA A 237 -3.05 -14.85 -10.57
CA ALA A 237 -4.44 -14.85 -11.04
C ALA A 237 -4.64 -14.10 -12.37
N ALA A 238 -3.91 -13.01 -12.60
CA ALA A 238 -3.97 -12.28 -13.87
C ALA A 238 -3.19 -13.03 -14.96
N PRO A 239 -3.70 -13.07 -16.21
CA PRO A 239 -2.96 -13.63 -17.33
C PRO A 239 -1.67 -12.85 -17.58
N ALA A 240 -0.64 -13.53 -18.08
CA ALA A 240 0.60 -12.87 -18.49
C ALA A 240 0.32 -11.77 -19.51
N ASN A 241 0.84 -10.56 -19.25
CA ASN A 241 0.62 -9.35 -20.06
C ASN A 241 -0.85 -8.98 -20.23
N GLY A 242 -1.67 -9.25 -19.22
CA GLY A 242 -3.09 -8.89 -19.22
C GLY A 242 -3.61 -8.51 -17.84
N PHE A 243 -4.88 -8.14 -17.80
CA PHE A 243 -5.56 -7.57 -16.64
C PHE A 243 -6.81 -8.35 -16.29
N LEU A 244 -7.09 -8.45 -15.00
CA LEU A 244 -8.38 -8.89 -14.48
C LEU A 244 -9.39 -7.73 -14.57
N PRO A 245 -10.70 -8.02 -14.62
CA PRO A 245 -11.72 -6.98 -14.39
C PRO A 245 -11.53 -6.27 -13.04
N PRO A 246 -12.12 -5.07 -12.84
CA PRO A 246 -12.07 -4.37 -11.56
C PRO A 246 -12.57 -5.24 -10.42
N ILE A 247 -11.88 -5.18 -9.29
CA ILE A 247 -12.22 -5.96 -8.09
C ILE A 247 -12.56 -5.03 -6.92
N ASP A 248 -13.50 -5.45 -6.08
CA ASP A 248 -13.67 -4.92 -4.72
C ASP A 248 -12.88 -5.82 -3.76
N ARG A 249 -12.09 -5.20 -2.86
CA ARG A 249 -11.19 -5.89 -1.91
C ARG A 249 -11.25 -5.28 -0.50
N THR A 250 -12.38 -4.68 -0.14
CA THR A 250 -12.65 -4.18 1.21
C THR A 250 -12.47 -5.23 2.29
N ASP A 251 -12.83 -6.48 1.99
CA ASP A 251 -12.64 -7.66 2.84
C ASP A 251 -11.17 -7.95 3.18
N MET A 252 -10.24 -7.39 2.40
CA MET A 252 -8.80 -7.57 2.52
C MET A 252 -8.06 -6.31 3.02
N GLY A 253 -8.81 -5.31 3.51
CA GLY A 253 -8.23 -4.06 4.01
C GLY A 253 -7.92 -3.02 2.92
N ALA A 254 -8.36 -3.24 1.67
CA ALA A 254 -8.37 -2.16 0.68
C ALA A 254 -9.36 -1.08 1.11
N ALA A 255 -9.09 0.16 0.70
CA ALA A 255 -10.04 1.25 0.91
C ALA A 255 -11.33 0.96 0.12
N ALA A 256 -12.51 1.15 0.73
CA ALA A 256 -13.79 0.79 0.11
C ALA A 256 -14.10 1.56 -1.16
N GLU A 257 -13.49 2.72 -1.26
CA GLU A 257 -13.56 3.59 -2.39
C GLU A 257 -12.64 3.21 -3.56
N ASN A 258 -11.77 2.21 -3.41
CA ASN A 258 -10.83 1.79 -4.44
C ASN A 258 -11.36 0.57 -5.21
N ARG A 259 -11.44 0.69 -6.54
CA ARG A 259 -11.77 -0.38 -7.49
C ARG A 259 -10.56 -0.70 -8.37
N PRO A 260 -9.49 -1.30 -7.81
CA PRO A 260 -8.27 -1.53 -8.55
C PRO A 260 -8.50 -2.52 -9.71
N VAL A 261 -7.77 -2.28 -10.80
CA VAL A 261 -7.61 -3.20 -11.90
C VAL A 261 -6.20 -3.75 -11.85
N ILE A 262 -6.10 -5.06 -11.67
CA ILE A 262 -4.84 -5.75 -11.43
C ILE A 262 -4.44 -6.52 -12.68
N GLY A 263 -3.23 -6.27 -13.15
CA GLY A 263 -2.61 -7.02 -14.22
C GLY A 263 -1.26 -7.58 -13.81
N ARG A 264 -0.71 -8.36 -14.74
CA ARG A 264 0.61 -8.97 -14.63
C ARG A 264 1.38 -8.70 -15.90
N TRP A 265 2.62 -8.26 -15.76
CA TRP A 265 3.53 -8.08 -16.88
C TRP A 265 4.62 -9.15 -16.86
N GLU A 266 5.05 -9.58 -18.04
CA GLU A 266 6.14 -10.52 -18.27
C GLU A 266 6.84 -10.15 -19.58
N LEU A 267 8.11 -9.77 -19.51
CA LEU A 267 8.86 -9.29 -20.67
C LEU A 267 10.20 -10.00 -20.80
N ARG A 268 10.56 -10.35 -22.04
CA ARG A 268 11.91 -10.75 -22.42
C ARG A 268 12.76 -9.51 -22.68
N ALA A 269 14.08 -9.71 -22.79
CA ALA A 269 14.98 -8.66 -23.24
C ALA A 269 14.56 -8.16 -24.63
N GLY A 270 14.47 -6.85 -24.80
CA GLY A 270 14.06 -6.21 -26.06
C GLY A 270 12.55 -6.18 -26.30
N GLU A 271 11.71 -6.65 -25.37
CA GLU A 271 10.25 -6.51 -25.44
C GLU A 271 9.76 -5.31 -24.62
N ALA A 272 8.62 -4.75 -25.01
CA ALA A 272 7.88 -3.72 -24.28
C ALA A 272 6.40 -4.07 -24.18
N LEU A 273 5.75 -3.72 -23.08
CA LEU A 273 4.30 -3.85 -22.91
C LEU A 273 3.66 -2.48 -23.08
N ILE A 274 2.80 -2.34 -24.10
CA ILE A 274 1.95 -1.16 -24.25
C ILE A 274 0.61 -1.46 -23.58
N VAL A 275 0.24 -0.65 -22.59
CA VAL A 275 -1.01 -0.71 -21.85
C VAL A 275 -1.84 0.52 -22.22
N GLU A 276 -3.01 0.30 -22.78
CA GLU A 276 -3.93 1.34 -23.24
C GLU A 276 -5.22 1.31 -22.41
N VAL A 277 -5.63 2.47 -21.93
CA VAL A 277 -6.84 2.61 -21.13
C VAL A 277 -7.51 3.96 -21.36
N GLU A 278 -8.84 3.98 -21.28
CA GLU A 278 -9.57 5.23 -21.04
C GLU A 278 -9.27 5.73 -19.62
N PRO A 279 -8.93 7.00 -19.41
CA PRO A 279 -8.68 7.53 -18.07
C PRO A 279 -9.89 7.29 -17.15
N PRO A 280 -9.70 6.69 -15.95
CA PRO A 280 -10.78 6.60 -14.98
C PRO A 280 -11.34 7.97 -14.62
N GLU A 281 -12.66 8.11 -14.58
CA GLU A 281 -13.34 9.35 -14.21
C GLU A 281 -13.57 9.38 -12.71
N GLY A 282 -12.96 10.32 -11.98
CA GLY A 282 -13.13 10.40 -10.53
C GLY A 282 -12.14 11.28 -9.79
N ILE A 283 -12.02 11.02 -8.49
CA ILE A 283 -11.12 11.78 -7.62
C ILE A 283 -9.67 11.42 -7.90
N TYR A 284 -9.35 10.12 -7.94
CA TYR A 284 -7.96 9.66 -8.03
C TYR A 284 -7.80 8.42 -8.90
N TRP A 285 -6.75 8.41 -9.72
CA TRP A 285 -6.27 7.21 -10.40
C TRP A 285 -4.76 7.27 -10.65
N SER A 286 -4.14 6.09 -10.74
CA SER A 286 -2.71 5.92 -11.00
C SER A 286 -2.36 4.54 -11.54
N PHE A 287 -1.30 4.46 -12.33
CA PHE A 287 -0.55 3.23 -12.59
C PHE A 287 0.63 3.08 -11.64
N SER A 288 0.89 1.85 -11.18
CA SER A 288 2.15 1.47 -10.54
C SER A 288 2.58 0.08 -10.94
N VAL A 289 3.89 -0.12 -11.11
CA VAL A 289 4.51 -1.42 -11.39
C VAL A 289 5.32 -1.92 -10.21
N GLY A 290 5.20 -3.21 -9.94
CA GLY A 290 5.96 -3.90 -8.91
C GLY A 290 6.95 -4.91 -9.47
N ASN A 291 7.81 -5.39 -8.59
CA ASN A 291 8.67 -6.54 -8.83
C ASN A 291 7.88 -7.86 -8.64
N PRO A 292 8.47 -9.05 -8.92
CA PRO A 292 7.77 -10.33 -8.80
C PRO A 292 7.24 -10.64 -7.38
N TRP A 293 7.75 -9.95 -6.36
CA TRP A 293 7.46 -10.16 -4.95
C TRP A 293 6.45 -9.16 -4.39
N TRP A 294 5.70 -8.49 -5.28
CA TRP A 294 4.63 -7.56 -4.91
C TRP A 294 5.09 -6.34 -4.11
N GLU A 295 6.34 -5.93 -4.32
CA GLU A 295 6.84 -4.64 -3.88
C GLU A 295 6.81 -3.67 -5.04
N THR A 296 6.35 -2.44 -4.81
CA THR A 296 6.42 -1.42 -5.86
C THR A 296 7.88 -1.14 -6.20
N ILE A 297 8.21 -1.08 -7.49
CA ILE A 297 9.56 -0.69 -7.91
C ILE A 297 9.84 0.72 -7.38
N HIS A 298 11.04 0.95 -6.84
CA HIS A 298 11.34 2.16 -6.07
C HIS A 298 11.11 3.45 -6.87
N TYR A 299 9.99 4.12 -6.58
CA TYR A 299 9.41 5.21 -7.36
C TYR A 299 10.12 6.56 -7.24
N GLY A 300 11.05 6.70 -6.28
CA GLY A 300 11.99 7.83 -6.20
C GLY A 300 13.29 7.64 -6.99
N ARG A 301 13.57 6.42 -7.48
CA ARG A 301 14.78 6.10 -8.28
C ARG A 301 14.43 5.83 -9.74
N HIS A 302 13.22 5.34 -9.96
CA HIS A 302 12.67 4.95 -11.24
C HIS A 302 11.33 5.66 -11.48
N GLN A 303 10.96 5.88 -12.74
CA GLN A 303 9.59 6.22 -13.07
C GLN A 303 8.79 4.91 -13.12
N SER A 304 8.41 4.37 -11.96
CA SER A 304 7.69 3.10 -11.82
C SER A 304 6.20 3.30 -11.48
N SER A 305 5.74 4.54 -11.49
CA SER A 305 4.34 4.90 -11.28
C SER A 305 4.04 6.24 -11.92
N LEU A 306 2.78 6.40 -12.35
CA LEU A 306 2.23 7.62 -12.91
C LEU A 306 0.80 7.79 -12.41
N ASN A 307 0.51 8.91 -11.78
CA ASN A 307 -0.85 9.31 -11.44
C ASN A 307 -1.42 10.26 -12.52
N ALA A 308 -2.69 10.64 -12.41
CA ALA A 308 -3.36 11.47 -13.40
C ALA A 308 -2.73 12.87 -13.61
N HIS A 309 -2.03 13.40 -12.60
CA HIS A 309 -1.32 14.68 -12.72
C HIS A 309 0.00 14.54 -13.50
N GLN A 310 0.56 13.33 -13.57
CA GLN A 310 1.84 13.05 -14.21
C GLN A 310 1.68 12.44 -15.61
N ALA A 311 0.58 11.72 -15.86
CA ALA A 311 0.35 11.02 -17.11
C ALA A 311 -0.10 11.97 -18.23
N ALA A 312 0.46 11.78 -19.43
CA ALA A 312 -0.01 12.42 -20.65
C ALA A 312 -1.22 11.65 -21.23
N VAL A 313 -2.18 12.38 -21.76
CA VAL A 313 -3.33 11.83 -22.50
C VAL A 313 -3.12 12.16 -23.98
N ASP A 314 -3.23 11.16 -24.85
CA ASP A 314 -3.11 11.36 -26.30
C ASP A 314 -4.36 12.09 -26.85
N SER A 315 -4.30 12.62 -28.07
CA SER A 315 -5.42 13.39 -28.66
C SER A 315 -6.70 12.59 -28.89
N ASP A 316 -6.62 11.25 -28.91
CA ASP A 316 -7.78 10.36 -28.97
C ASP A 316 -8.43 10.13 -27.60
N GLY A 317 -7.92 10.77 -26.54
CA GLY A 317 -8.45 10.72 -25.18
C GLY A 317 -7.98 9.53 -24.36
N LEU A 318 -7.09 8.68 -24.89
CA LEU A 318 -6.59 7.51 -24.19
C LEU A 318 -5.27 7.80 -23.48
N VAL A 319 -5.02 7.07 -22.39
CA VAL A 319 -3.71 7.02 -21.74
C VAL A 319 -3.04 5.72 -22.15
N ARG A 320 -1.86 5.87 -22.76
CA ARG A 320 -0.98 4.76 -23.12
C ARG A 320 0.26 4.79 -22.27
N VAL A 321 0.51 3.70 -21.55
CA VAL A 321 1.68 3.51 -20.70
C VAL A 321 2.54 2.41 -21.29
N VAL A 322 3.85 2.63 -21.36
CA VAL A 322 4.79 1.63 -21.92
C VAL A 322 5.72 1.14 -20.83
N LEU A 323 5.69 -0.16 -20.57
CA LEU A 323 6.58 -0.81 -19.61
C LEU A 323 7.73 -1.46 -20.39
N CYS A 324 8.96 -1.04 -20.10
CA CYS A 324 10.17 -1.66 -20.65
C CYS A 324 11.40 -1.26 -19.83
N ALA A 325 12.52 -1.97 -20.04
CA ALA A 325 13.73 -1.77 -19.27
C ALA A 325 14.50 -0.49 -19.64
N GLU A 326 14.45 -0.07 -20.90
CA GLU A 326 15.17 1.10 -21.41
C GLU A 326 14.17 2.23 -21.72
N ASP A 327 14.56 3.47 -21.44
CA ASP A 327 13.71 4.65 -21.69
C ASP A 327 13.51 4.84 -23.20
N PRO A 328 12.28 4.73 -23.72
CA PRO A 328 12.01 4.92 -25.14
C PRO A 328 11.86 6.41 -25.52
N GLY A 329 12.03 7.34 -24.58
CA GLY A 329 11.86 8.78 -24.83
C GLY A 329 10.39 9.23 -24.85
N ILE A 330 9.48 8.46 -24.25
CA ILE A 330 8.04 8.80 -24.16
C ILE A 330 7.66 9.20 -22.73
N ALA A 331 6.71 10.11 -22.57
CA ALA A 331 6.31 10.65 -21.26
C ALA A 331 5.83 9.54 -20.30
N ASN A 332 4.92 8.69 -20.78
CA ASN A 332 4.27 7.64 -20.01
C ASN A 332 5.05 6.32 -19.97
N TRP A 333 6.37 6.39 -19.88
CA TRP A 333 7.21 5.21 -19.68
C TRP A 333 7.17 4.73 -18.22
N LEU A 334 7.13 3.42 -18.01
CA LEU A 334 7.32 2.78 -16.71
C LEU A 334 8.53 1.85 -16.74
N ASP A 335 9.52 2.17 -15.91
CA ASP A 335 10.78 1.44 -15.83
C ASP A 335 10.61 0.11 -15.06
N THR A 336 11.03 -1.00 -15.68
CA THR A 336 10.98 -2.34 -15.07
C THR A 336 12.14 -2.61 -14.10
N ALA A 337 13.13 -1.70 -14.03
CA ALA A 337 14.28 -1.76 -13.12
C ALA A 337 15.07 -3.08 -13.16
N GLY A 338 15.10 -3.73 -14.33
CA GLY A 338 15.80 -5.01 -14.53
C GLY A 338 15.01 -6.25 -14.08
N HIS A 339 13.78 -6.09 -13.61
CA HIS A 339 12.89 -7.22 -13.34
C HIS A 339 12.33 -7.80 -14.64
N SER A 340 12.04 -9.10 -14.64
CA SER A 340 11.48 -9.80 -15.80
C SER A 340 9.95 -9.88 -15.80
N ASN A 341 9.35 -9.72 -14.64
CA ASN A 341 7.92 -9.83 -14.43
C ASN A 341 7.49 -9.11 -13.15
N GLY A 342 6.18 -8.93 -12.99
CA GLY A 342 5.60 -8.38 -11.78
C GLY A 342 4.14 -7.98 -11.95
N PRO A 343 3.53 -7.43 -10.89
CA PRO A 343 2.20 -6.84 -10.98
C PRO A 343 2.24 -5.46 -11.64
N VAL A 344 1.13 -5.11 -12.28
CA VAL A 344 0.80 -3.73 -12.67
C VAL A 344 -0.59 -3.43 -12.15
N ILE A 345 -0.76 -2.31 -11.45
CA ILE A 345 -2.06 -1.92 -10.88
C ILE A 345 -2.46 -0.58 -11.45
N LEU A 346 -3.66 -0.53 -12.04
CA LEU A 346 -4.41 0.70 -12.23
C LEU A 346 -5.32 0.88 -11.01
N ARG A 347 -5.02 1.87 -10.17
CA ARG A 347 -5.88 2.23 -9.04
C ARG A 347 -6.96 3.19 -9.52
N CYS A 348 -8.20 2.94 -9.10
CA CYS A 348 -9.37 3.75 -9.44
C CYS A 348 -10.09 4.06 -8.13
N VAL A 349 -9.82 5.22 -7.53
CA VAL A 349 -10.34 5.58 -6.21
C VAL A 349 -11.40 6.67 -6.32
N ARG A 350 -12.59 6.39 -5.79
CA ARG A 350 -13.80 7.22 -5.91
C ARG A 350 -14.04 7.62 -7.37
N THR A 351 -13.83 6.67 -8.28
CA THR A 351 -14.15 6.84 -9.68
C THR A 351 -15.54 6.34 -9.99
N THR A 352 -16.18 6.86 -11.03
CA THR A 352 -17.42 6.29 -11.60
C THR A 352 -17.08 5.12 -12.52
N THR A 353 -15.97 5.22 -13.26
CA THR A 353 -15.46 4.20 -14.17
C THR A 353 -14.23 3.47 -13.61
N ALA A 354 -14.05 2.21 -14.02
CA ALA A 354 -12.85 1.43 -13.76
C ALA A 354 -12.58 0.54 -14.99
N PRO A 355 -12.08 1.12 -16.09
CA PRO A 355 -11.88 0.38 -17.33
C PRO A 355 -10.78 -0.67 -17.19
N THR A 356 -11.00 -1.87 -17.76
CA THR A 356 -9.96 -2.89 -17.89
C THR A 356 -9.01 -2.51 -19.02
N PRO A 357 -7.71 -2.30 -18.75
CA PRO A 357 -6.76 -1.92 -19.80
C PRO A 357 -6.61 -3.01 -20.87
N ARG A 358 -6.39 -2.58 -22.11
CA ARG A 358 -5.90 -3.45 -23.19
C ARG A 358 -4.38 -3.45 -23.16
N ALA A 359 -3.78 -4.61 -23.38
CA ALA A 359 -2.33 -4.73 -23.33
C ALA A 359 -1.80 -5.59 -24.48
N ARG A 360 -0.62 -5.23 -24.99
CA ARG A 360 0.06 -5.97 -26.04
C ARG A 360 1.57 -5.81 -25.92
N VAL A 361 2.27 -6.90 -26.20
CA VAL A 361 3.73 -6.92 -26.24
C VAL A 361 4.19 -6.58 -27.65
N VAL A 362 5.23 -5.75 -27.74
CA VAL A 362 5.89 -5.37 -28.99
C VAL A 362 7.41 -5.44 -28.84
N PRO A 363 8.17 -5.53 -29.94
CA PRO A 363 9.59 -5.22 -29.92
C PRO A 363 9.83 -3.79 -29.43
N SER A 364 10.83 -3.59 -28.59
CA SER A 364 11.20 -2.28 -28.03
C SER A 364 11.56 -1.26 -29.10
N GLU A 365 12.13 -1.70 -30.23
CA GLU A 365 12.43 -0.86 -31.39
C GLU A 365 11.18 -0.34 -32.11
N ASP A 366 10.04 -1.02 -31.96
CA ASP A 366 8.78 -0.69 -32.63
C ASP A 366 7.88 0.24 -31.80
N ILE A 367 8.25 0.55 -30.55
CA ILE A 367 7.39 1.33 -29.60
C ILE A 367 6.82 2.60 -30.26
N ARG A 368 7.65 3.39 -30.95
CA ARG A 368 7.22 4.65 -31.56
C ARG A 368 6.24 4.44 -32.73
N ALA A 369 6.44 3.40 -33.53
CA ALA A 369 5.56 3.05 -34.65
C ALA A 369 4.20 2.54 -34.18
N GLU A 370 4.17 1.99 -32.96
CA GLU A 370 3.01 1.39 -32.32
C GLU A 370 2.19 2.39 -31.49
N LEU A 371 2.65 3.63 -31.34
CA LEU A 371 1.97 4.70 -30.61
C LEU A 371 1.44 5.79 -31.57
N PRO A 372 0.37 6.51 -31.20
CA PRO A 372 -0.09 7.67 -31.95
C PRO A 372 1.04 8.67 -32.25
N SER A 373 0.99 9.37 -33.39
CA SER A 373 2.05 10.31 -33.79
C SER A 373 2.20 11.53 -32.86
N ASP A 374 1.17 11.83 -32.08
CA ASP A 374 1.12 12.90 -31.09
C ASP A 374 1.47 12.45 -29.67
N THR A 375 1.83 11.17 -29.45
CA THR A 375 2.27 10.72 -28.13
C THR A 375 3.42 11.56 -27.60
N ALA A 376 3.23 12.07 -26.38
CA ALA A 376 4.15 12.98 -25.72
C ALA A 376 5.53 12.34 -25.53
N GLU A 377 6.56 13.05 -26.01
CA GLU A 377 7.97 12.66 -25.90
C GLU A 377 8.67 13.44 -24.79
N VAL A 378 9.78 12.86 -24.30
CA VAL A 378 10.67 13.47 -23.32
C VAL A 378 12.11 13.24 -23.75
N THR A 379 12.91 14.29 -23.69
CA THR A 379 14.36 14.19 -23.88
C THR A 379 15.03 13.53 -22.68
N ALA A 380 16.27 13.08 -22.84
CA ALA A 380 17.08 12.54 -21.75
C ALA A 380 17.25 13.54 -20.60
N GLU A 381 17.43 14.83 -20.89
CA GLU A 381 17.54 15.90 -19.88
C GLU A 381 16.23 16.11 -19.11
N GLN A 382 15.10 16.05 -19.81
CA GLN A 382 13.78 16.14 -19.18
C GLN A 382 13.52 14.92 -18.30
N ARG A 383 13.85 13.69 -18.77
CA ARG A 383 13.77 12.48 -17.94
C ARG A 383 14.62 12.60 -16.68
N ALA A 384 15.88 13.03 -16.82
CA ALA A 384 16.77 13.21 -15.69
C ALA A 384 16.19 14.20 -14.67
N SER A 385 15.56 15.28 -15.14
CA SER A 385 14.89 16.28 -14.31
C SER A 385 13.67 15.70 -13.58
N ILE A 386 12.84 14.90 -14.26
CA ILE A 386 11.70 14.19 -13.67
C ILE A 386 12.17 13.25 -12.56
N LEU A 387 13.18 12.41 -12.83
CA LEU A 387 13.72 11.48 -11.84
C LEU A 387 14.35 12.20 -10.65
N ALA A 388 15.00 13.34 -10.87
CA ALA A 388 15.53 14.17 -9.80
C ALA A 388 14.42 14.77 -8.93
N ALA A 389 13.32 15.24 -9.52
CA ALA A 389 12.16 15.74 -8.79
C ALA A 389 11.51 14.65 -7.93
N ARG A 390 11.24 13.48 -8.54
CA ARG A 390 10.69 12.31 -7.80
C ARG A 390 11.58 11.93 -6.61
N ARG A 391 12.90 11.92 -6.78
CA ARG A 391 13.83 11.61 -5.68
C ARG A 391 13.74 12.61 -4.53
N ARG A 392 13.67 13.91 -4.83
CA ARG A 392 13.50 14.95 -3.81
C ARG A 392 12.16 14.78 -3.08
N ALA A 393 11.07 14.64 -3.83
CA ALA A 393 9.74 14.49 -3.26
C ALA A 393 9.62 13.26 -2.35
N VAL A 394 10.21 12.12 -2.75
CA VAL A 394 10.26 10.93 -1.90
C VAL A 394 11.06 11.20 -0.62
N HIS A 395 12.22 11.86 -0.73
CA HIS A 395 13.02 12.22 0.44
C HIS A 395 12.26 13.14 1.42
N GLU A 396 11.51 14.12 0.91
CA GLU A 396 10.73 15.04 1.73
C GLU A 396 9.51 14.34 2.37
N ARG A 397 8.84 13.48 1.61
CA ARG A 397 7.64 12.76 2.09
C ARG A 397 7.99 11.68 3.11
N PHE A 398 9.09 10.95 2.93
CA PHE A 398 9.44 9.77 3.75
C PHE A 398 10.68 9.95 4.61
N GLY A 399 11.39 11.09 4.52
CA GLY A 399 12.54 11.42 5.34
C GLY A 399 12.24 11.23 6.83
N ARG A 400 13.16 10.55 7.52
CA ARG A 400 13.11 10.26 8.96
C ARG A 400 14.15 11.08 9.72
#